data_AF-A0A4Q3C8A3-F1
#
_entry.id   AF-A0A4Q3C8A3-F1
#
_cell.length_a   1.000
_cell.length_b   1.000
_cell.length_c   1.000
_cell.angle_alpha   90.00
_cell.angle_beta   90.00
_cell.angle_gamma   90.00
#
_symmetry.space_group_name_H-M   'P 1'
#
loop_
_entity.id
_entity.type
_entity.pdbx_description
1 polymer ?
#
loop_
_entity_poly.entity_id
_entity_poly.type
_entity_poly.pdbx_seq_one_letter_code
_entity_poly.pdbx_strand_id
1 'polypeptide(L)' 'MNWPAQLIIVRHGQSAGNVARDAAHEAELDRIALTNRDADVPLSELGREQARALGAWFAELPASERPQVLLASPY' A
#
# COMPACT_ATOMS: atom_id res chain seq x y z
N MET A 1 -11.93 17.74 -24.38
CA MET A 1 -11.58 17.77 -22.94
C MET A 1 -10.63 16.62 -22.68
N ASN A 2 -9.41 16.88 -22.17
CA ASN A 2 -8.39 15.84 -21.93
C ASN A 2 -8.44 15.35 -20.49
N TRP A 3 -9.60 14.84 -20.05
CA TRP A 3 -9.75 14.23 -18.74
C TRP A 3 -9.53 12.72 -18.84
N PRO A 4 -8.95 12.08 -17.80
CA PRO A 4 -8.83 10.64 -17.77
C PRO A 4 -10.21 9.99 -17.77
N ALA A 5 -10.36 8.90 -18.51
CA ALA A 5 -11.61 8.13 -18.55
C ALA A 5 -11.86 7.35 -17.25
N GLN A 6 -10.81 7.09 -16.47
CA GLN A 6 -10.86 6.34 -15.23
C GLN A 6 -9.81 6.85 -14.23
N LEU A 7 -10.17 6.88 -12.96
CA LEU A 7 -9.27 7.12 -11.83
C LEU A 7 -9.29 5.91 -10.91
N ILE A 8 -8.11 5.37 -10.60
CA ILE A 8 -7.95 4.22 -9.70
C ILE A 8 -7.23 4.71 -8.45
N ILE A 9 -7.80 4.41 -7.28
CA ILE A 9 -7.23 4.79 -5.98
C ILE A 9 -6.75 3.53 -5.29
N VAL A 10 -5.46 3.49 -4.98
CA VAL A 10 -4.79 2.35 -4.34
C VAL A 10 -4.20 2.79 -3.02
N ARG A 11 -4.49 2.04 -1.96
CA ARG A 11 -3.81 2.20 -0.66
C ARG A 11 -2.52 1.37 -0.67
N HIS A 12 -1.49 1.85 0.03
CA HIS A 12 -0.26 1.08 0.27
C HIS A 12 -0.56 -0.30 0.90
N GLY A 13 0.30 -1.28 0.66
CA GLY A 13 0.22 -2.61 1.28
C GLY A 13 0.47 -2.57 2.79
N GLN A 14 0.37 -3.72 3.46
CA GLN A 14 0.61 -3.80 4.91
C GLN A 14 1.98 -3.20 5.29
N SER A 15 2.00 -2.28 6.25
CA SER A 15 3.24 -1.69 6.78
C SER A 15 3.71 -2.40 8.04
N ALA A 16 4.99 -2.26 8.38
CA ALA A 16 5.50 -2.72 9.68
C ALA A 16 4.75 -2.09 10.87
N GLY A 17 4.22 -0.87 10.68
CA GLY A 17 3.37 -0.20 11.67
C GLY A 17 1.98 -0.78 11.77
N ASN A 18 1.40 -1.30 10.67
CA ASN A 18 0.17 -2.08 10.75
C ASN A 18 0.40 -3.37 11.55
N VAL A 19 1.50 -4.07 11.28
CA VAL A 19 1.87 -5.28 12.05
C VAL A 19 2.05 -4.96 13.54
N ALA A 20 2.80 -3.90 13.86
CA ALA A 20 3.02 -3.50 15.26
C ALA A 20 1.71 -3.08 15.95
N ARG A 21 0.82 -2.39 15.24
CA ARG A 21 -0.51 -2.03 15.75
C ARG A 21 -1.36 -3.26 16.04
N ASP A 22 -1.40 -4.19 15.10
CA ASP A 22 -2.22 -5.39 15.21
C ASP A 22 -1.72 -6.25 16.38
N ALA A 23 -0.39 -6.39 16.55
CA ALA A 23 0.22 -7.06 17.71
C ALA A 23 -0.07 -6.34 19.04
N ALA A 24 -0.03 -5.01 19.08
CA ALA A 24 -0.39 -4.24 20.27
C ALA A 24 -1.86 -4.41 20.64
N HIS A 25 -2.75 -4.47 19.64
CA HIS A 25 -4.17 -4.70 19.85
C HIS A 25 -4.45 -6.12 20.38
N GLU A 26 -3.82 -7.14 19.78
CA GLU A 26 -3.92 -8.52 20.26
C GLU A 26 -3.39 -8.71 21.69
N ALA A 27 -2.38 -7.94 22.07
CA ALA A 27 -1.81 -7.96 23.42
C ALA A 27 -2.46 -6.96 24.39
N GLU A 28 -3.57 -6.30 24.00
CA GLU A 28 -4.28 -5.28 24.80
C GLU A 28 -3.36 -4.18 25.34
N LEU A 29 -2.37 -3.78 24.54
CA LEU A 29 -1.42 -2.72 24.90
C LEU A 29 -1.96 -1.34 24.49
N ASP A 30 -1.88 -0.38 25.41
CA ASP A 30 -2.27 1.02 25.16
C ASP A 30 -1.34 1.75 24.17
N ARG A 31 -0.19 1.14 23.81
CA ARG A 31 0.83 1.78 22.97
C ARG A 31 1.33 0.84 21.89
N ILE A 32 1.45 1.37 20.69
CA ILE A 32 2.09 0.72 19.56
C ILE A 32 3.60 0.95 19.67
N ALA A 33 4.38 -0.13 19.67
CA ALA A 33 5.84 -0.07 19.67
C ALA A 33 6.36 0.28 18.25
N LEU A 34 6.33 1.56 17.91
CA LEU A 34 6.97 2.10 16.71
C LEU A 34 8.25 2.85 17.08
N THR A 35 9.38 2.40 16.57
CA THR A 35 10.68 3.07 16.75
C THR A 35 10.93 4.18 15.73
N ASN A 36 10.18 4.17 14.63
CA ASN A 36 10.34 5.10 13.51
C ASN A 36 9.21 6.12 13.52
N ARG A 37 9.45 7.27 12.88
CA ARG A 37 8.36 8.19 12.49
C ARG A 37 7.35 7.42 11.64
N ASP A 38 6.06 7.60 11.92
CA ASP A 38 4.97 6.89 11.24
C ASP A 38 5.03 7.01 9.70
N ALA A 39 5.41 8.21 9.22
CA ALA A 39 5.59 8.50 7.79
C ALA A 39 6.75 7.74 7.12
N ASP A 40 7.71 7.22 7.89
CA ASP A 40 8.90 6.53 7.36
C ASP A 40 8.82 5.01 7.61
N VAL A 41 7.63 4.49 7.93
CA VAL A 41 7.41 3.07 8.21
C VAL A 41 7.38 2.28 6.90
N PRO A 42 8.29 1.33 6.67
CA PRO A 42 8.32 0.57 5.44
C PRO A 42 7.16 -0.44 5.37
N LEU A 43 6.89 -0.92 4.14
CA LEU A 43 6.07 -2.10 3.93
C LEU A 43 6.66 -3.31 4.66
N SER A 44 5.79 -4.15 5.21
CA SER A 44 6.16 -5.49 5.66
C SER A 44 6.55 -6.37 4.45
N GLU A 45 7.08 -7.56 4.69
CA GLU A 45 7.31 -8.54 3.63
C GLU A 45 6.03 -8.84 2.85
N LEU A 46 4.93 -9.10 3.58
CA LEU A 46 3.59 -9.27 2.99
C LEU A 46 3.14 -8.02 2.23
N GLY A 47 3.38 -6.82 2.76
CA GLY A 47 3.04 -5.57 2.06
C GLY A 47 3.75 -5.42 0.70
N ARG A 48 5.01 -5.87 0.61
CA ARG A 48 5.75 -5.91 -0.66
C ARG A 48 5.16 -6.94 -1.62
N GLU A 49 4.75 -8.10 -1.13
CA GLU A 49 4.07 -9.12 -1.94
C GLU A 49 2.74 -8.63 -2.46
N GLN A 50 1.94 -7.97 -1.62
CA GLN A 50 0.68 -7.33 -2.02
C GLN A 50 0.90 -6.30 -3.16
N ALA A 51 1.93 -5.45 -3.03
CA ALA A 51 2.27 -4.49 -4.08
C ALA A 51 2.70 -5.17 -5.39
N ARG A 52 3.48 -6.26 -5.32
CA ARG A 52 3.84 -7.05 -6.51
C ARG A 52 2.63 -7.72 -7.15
N ALA A 53 1.74 -8.30 -6.34
CA ALA A 53 0.52 -8.95 -6.83
C ALA A 53 -0.40 -7.95 -7.53
N LEU A 54 -0.54 -6.73 -7.00
CA LEU A 54 -1.27 -5.66 -7.67
C LEU A 54 -0.66 -5.30 -9.04
N GLY A 55 0.68 -5.19 -9.10
CA GLY A 55 1.38 -4.93 -10.35
C GLY A 55 1.17 -6.04 -11.39
N ALA A 56 1.22 -7.30 -10.95
CA ALA A 56 0.94 -8.45 -11.81
C ALA A 56 -0.50 -8.43 -12.33
N TRP A 57 -1.47 -8.17 -11.46
CA TRP A 57 -2.88 -8.06 -11.85
C TRP A 57 -3.10 -6.97 -12.91
N PHE A 58 -2.52 -5.78 -12.75
CA PHE A 58 -2.59 -4.74 -13.78
C PHE A 58 -1.93 -5.16 -15.10
N ALA A 59 -0.84 -5.92 -15.04
CA ALA A 59 -0.15 -6.41 -16.24
C ALA A 59 -0.98 -7.45 -17.02
N GLU A 60 -1.87 -8.17 -16.35
CA GLU A 60 -2.78 -9.14 -16.97
C GLU A 60 -3.98 -8.49 -17.67
N LEU A 61 -4.32 -7.24 -17.34
CA LEU A 61 -5.43 -6.53 -17.99
C LEU A 61 -5.17 -6.29 -19.50
N PRO A 62 -6.24 -6.18 -20.30
CA PRO A 62 -6.14 -5.68 -21.68
C PRO A 62 -5.39 -4.35 -21.72
N ALA A 63 -4.59 -4.12 -22.77
CA ALA A 63 -3.75 -2.92 -22.87
C ALA A 63 -4.54 -1.61 -22.74
N SER A 64 -5.80 -1.60 -23.19
CA SER A 64 -6.74 -0.48 -23.07
C SER A 64 -7.19 -0.17 -21.64
N GLU A 65 -7.07 -1.12 -20.72
CA GLU A 65 -7.52 -1.02 -19.33
C GLU A 65 -6.37 -0.83 -18.33
N ARG A 66 -5.12 -0.92 -18.81
CA ARG A 66 -3.93 -0.71 -17.96
C ARG A 66 -3.79 0.77 -17.57
N PRO A 67 -3.35 1.06 -16.33
CA PRO A 67 -3.01 2.42 -15.93
C PRO A 67 -1.92 3.00 -16.85
N GLN A 68 -2.16 4.20 -17.37
CA GLN A 68 -1.22 4.90 -18.26
C GLN A 68 -0.32 5.89 -17.50
N VAL A 69 -0.80 6.37 -16.35
CA VAL A 69 -0.11 7.33 -15.49
C VAL A 69 -0.21 6.82 -14.06
N LEU A 70 0.92 6.80 -13.35
CA LEU A 70 1.00 6.46 -11.94
C LEU A 70 1.44 7.69 -11.15
N LEU A 71 0.67 8.02 -10.12
CA LEU A 71 1.01 9.02 -9.13
C LEU A 71 1.13 8.31 -7.78
N ALA A 72 2.28 8.43 -7.14
CA ALA A 72 2.52 7.86 -5.83
C ALA A 72 2.68 8.98 -4.80
N SER A 73 2.17 8.72 -3.60
CA SER A 73 2.52 9.48 -2.40
C SER A 73 4.06 9.50 -2.22
N PRO A 74 4.66 10.57 -1.65
CA PRO A 74 6.09 10.58 -1.30
C PRO A 74 6.44 9.70 -0.09
N TYR A 75 5.43 9.07 0.52
CA TYR A 75 5.51 8.12 1.63
C TYR A 75 5.20 6.70 1.14
#